data_AF-A0A7K0E2S6-F1
#
_entry.id   AF-A0A7K0E2S6-F1
#
_cell.length_a   1.000
_cell.length_b   1.000
_cell.length_c   1.000
_cell.angle_alpha   90.00
_cell.angle_beta   90.00
_cell.angle_gamma   90.00
#
_symmetry.space_group_name_H-M   'P 1'
#
loop_
_entity.id
_entity.type
_entity.pdbx_description
1 polymer ?
#
loop_
_entity_poly.entity_id
_entity_poly.type
_entity_poly.pdbx_seq_one_letter_code
_entity_poly.pdbx_strand_id
1 'polypeptide(L)'
;MTTSSVAGQADAVSGFTVARGAGEIAGKRVIRPELSLCRYHRRMLRWRVGAVAAVVAGITVLLLEPAVGPAAGADGIGGLDPVLAGAYTLAEQQAHAEGVPLWINSGYRTPAEQEQLWEDGIATYGSPGAARRWVLPPEESTHVQGRAVDVAPQEGANWLEANGNRWGLCRTYENEWWHFEVATAPGAPCPAMLPDAGDR
;
A
#
# COMPACT_ATOMS: atom_id res chain seq x y z
N MET A 1 60.65 12.86 -36.93
CA MET A 1 61.89 12.38 -36.30
C MET A 1 61.50 11.46 -35.17
N THR A 2 61.93 10.22 -35.28
CA THR A 2 61.66 9.06 -34.41
C THR A 2 62.59 9.09 -33.19
N THR A 3 62.11 8.68 -32.02
CA THR A 3 62.90 7.87 -31.05
C THR A 3 61.97 7.18 -30.05
N SER A 4 62.26 5.91 -29.83
CA SER A 4 61.54 4.89 -29.05
C SER A 4 62.15 4.64 -27.65
N SER A 5 61.38 3.91 -26.82
CA SER A 5 61.82 2.96 -25.77
C SER A 5 62.31 3.59 -24.44
N VAL A 6 61.96 3.09 -23.25
CA VAL A 6 62.29 1.75 -22.71
C VAL A 6 61.32 1.34 -21.57
N ALA A 7 61.11 0.02 -21.49
CA ALA A 7 60.36 -0.74 -20.49
C ALA A 7 61.02 -0.85 -19.10
N GLY A 8 60.25 -1.24 -18.08
CA GLY A 8 60.79 -1.63 -16.78
C GLY A 8 59.74 -2.32 -15.91
N GLN A 9 59.72 -3.65 -15.97
CA GLN A 9 58.96 -4.57 -15.12
C GLN A 9 59.86 -5.07 -14.00
N ALA A 10 59.35 -5.19 -12.77
CA ALA A 10 60.03 -5.90 -11.68
C ALA A 10 59.02 -6.58 -10.75
N ASP A 11 59.23 -7.88 -10.58
CA ASP A 11 58.46 -8.83 -9.78
C ASP A 11 58.90 -8.89 -8.30
N ALA A 12 57.94 -9.31 -7.47
CA ALA A 12 58.00 -10.20 -6.31
C ALA A 12 59.10 -10.07 -5.23
N VAL A 13 58.68 -9.99 -3.94
CA VAL A 13 59.26 -10.84 -2.86
C VAL A 13 58.24 -11.14 -1.75
N SER A 14 58.24 -12.41 -1.33
CA SER A 14 57.57 -13.09 -0.22
C SER A 14 57.67 -12.47 1.18
N GLY A 15 56.58 -12.62 1.94
CA GLY A 15 56.50 -13.53 3.09
C GLY A 15 57.25 -13.20 4.39
N PHE A 16 56.49 -12.86 5.44
CA PHE A 16 56.86 -13.21 6.82
C PHE A 16 55.60 -13.44 7.68
N THR A 17 55.54 -14.60 8.32
CA THR A 17 54.54 -15.02 9.32
C THR A 17 55.26 -15.17 10.67
N VAL A 18 54.68 -14.65 11.75
CA VAL A 18 54.64 -15.16 13.16
C VAL A 18 53.86 -14.09 13.96
N ALA A 19 52.61 -14.28 14.41
CA ALA A 19 52.02 -15.10 15.47
C ALA A 19 51.79 -14.35 16.81
N ARG A 20 50.51 -14.42 17.24
CA ARG A 20 49.92 -14.30 18.59
C ARG A 20 49.95 -12.95 19.33
N GLY A 21 48.75 -12.40 19.49
CA GLY A 21 48.35 -11.54 20.61
C GLY A 21 46.84 -11.63 20.79
N ALA A 22 46.38 -12.28 21.86
CA ALA A 22 44.99 -12.32 22.28
C ALA A 22 44.57 -10.93 22.78
N GLY A 23 43.42 -10.44 22.33
CA GLY A 23 42.85 -9.17 22.75
C GLY A 23 41.33 -9.24 22.61
N GLU A 24 40.68 -9.64 23.69
CA GLU A 24 39.24 -9.59 23.89
C GLU A 24 38.80 -8.12 24.01
N ILE A 25 37.98 -7.65 23.07
CA ILE A 25 37.21 -6.40 23.24
C ILE A 25 35.77 -6.63 22.81
N ALA A 26 34.91 -6.28 23.75
CA ALA A 26 33.49 -6.50 23.78
C ALA A 26 32.70 -5.73 22.71
N GLY A 27 31.68 -6.39 22.18
CA GLY A 27 30.32 -5.85 22.05
C GLY A 27 30.12 -4.55 21.26
N LYS A 28 29.63 -4.69 20.03
CA LYS A 28 28.36 -4.07 19.58
C LYS A 28 27.93 -4.67 18.26
N ARG A 29 26.89 -5.50 18.34
CA ARG A 29 26.18 -6.11 17.22
C ARG A 29 25.14 -5.07 16.78
N VAL A 30 25.37 -4.40 15.65
CA VAL A 30 24.35 -3.49 15.08
C VAL A 30 23.38 -4.34 14.27
N ILE A 31 22.12 -4.17 14.62
CA ILE A 31 20.97 -5.01 14.30
C ILE A 31 20.42 -4.65 12.90
N ARG A 32 20.16 -5.67 12.08
CA ARG A 32 19.34 -5.57 10.85
C ARG A 32 17.87 -5.39 11.26
N PRO A 33 17.08 -4.52 10.61
CA PRO A 33 15.63 -4.54 10.81
C PRO A 33 15.03 -5.64 9.92
N GLU A 34 14.56 -6.72 10.55
CA GLU A 34 13.67 -7.69 9.93
C GLU A 34 12.23 -7.17 9.94
N LEU A 35 11.59 -7.32 8.78
CA LEU A 35 10.18 -7.15 8.48
C LEU A 35 9.33 -7.94 9.51
N SER A 36 8.59 -7.23 10.35
CA SER A 36 7.65 -7.85 11.29
C SER A 36 6.30 -8.07 10.64
N LEU A 37 6.13 -9.28 10.09
CA LEU A 37 4.85 -9.91 9.80
C LEU A 37 4.12 -10.20 11.13
N CYS A 38 3.03 -9.48 11.41
CA CYS A 38 2.17 -9.76 12.55
C CYS A 38 1.35 -11.04 12.30
N ARG A 39 1.76 -12.12 12.98
CA ARG A 39 1.08 -13.41 13.02
C ARG A 39 -0.22 -13.33 13.83
N TYR A 40 -1.30 -13.68 13.15
CA TYR A 40 -2.64 -13.90 13.69
C TYR A 40 -2.67 -15.12 14.62
N HIS A 41 -2.87 -14.91 15.93
CA HIS A 41 -2.98 -15.99 16.90
C HIS A 41 -4.45 -16.31 17.23
N ARG A 42 -4.95 -17.40 16.64
CA ARG A 42 -6.11 -18.17 17.12
C ARG A 42 -5.90 -18.56 18.58
N ARG A 43 -6.83 -18.23 19.47
CA ARG A 43 -7.01 -18.92 20.75
C ARG A 43 -8.46 -19.38 20.89
N MET A 44 -8.66 -20.67 20.64
CA MET A 44 -9.86 -21.40 21.07
C MET A 44 -9.75 -21.64 22.58
N LEU A 45 -10.72 -21.15 23.36
CA LEU A 45 -10.91 -21.58 24.75
C LEU A 45 -12.32 -22.16 24.91
N ARG A 46 -12.37 -23.49 25.03
CA ARG A 46 -13.53 -24.27 25.51
C ARG A 46 -13.76 -23.93 26.98
N TRP A 47 -14.93 -23.41 27.32
CA TRP A 47 -15.39 -23.32 28.71
C TRP A 47 -16.54 -24.30 28.95
N ARG A 48 -16.36 -25.12 29.99
CA ARG A 48 -17.33 -26.10 30.48
C ARG A 48 -18.37 -25.39 31.36
N VAL A 49 -19.56 -25.96 31.30
CA VAL A 49 -20.81 -25.62 31.99
C VAL A 49 -20.64 -25.46 33.50
N GLY A 50 -21.25 -24.41 34.05
CA GLY A 50 -21.54 -24.24 35.47
C GLY A 50 -22.69 -23.25 35.63
N ALA A 51 -23.88 -23.75 35.92
CA ALA A 51 -25.07 -22.94 36.18
C ALA A 51 -25.00 -22.31 37.57
N VAL A 52 -25.24 -21.00 37.68
CA VAL A 52 -25.67 -20.34 38.93
C VAL A 52 -26.70 -19.26 38.58
N ALA A 53 -27.73 -19.19 39.41
CA ALA A 53 -28.98 -18.51 39.23
C ALA A 53 -28.94 -16.98 39.36
N ALA A 54 -29.94 -16.36 38.71
CA ALA A 54 -30.65 -15.12 39.02
C ALA A 54 -29.83 -13.86 39.39
N VAL A 55 -29.78 -12.90 38.46
CA VAL A 55 -29.51 -11.49 38.77
C VAL A 55 -30.41 -10.59 37.91
N VAL A 56 -31.28 -9.87 38.61
CA VAL A 56 -31.80 -8.50 38.38
C VAL A 56 -32.05 -8.06 36.94
N ALA A 57 -33.32 -7.76 36.64
CA ALA A 57 -33.74 -6.97 35.50
C ALA A 57 -33.12 -5.57 35.56
N GLY A 58 -31.96 -5.39 34.94
CA GLY A 58 -31.39 -4.12 34.57
C GLY A 58 -31.41 -4.01 33.06
N ILE A 59 -32.24 -3.12 32.52
CA ILE A 59 -32.16 -2.72 31.11
C ILE A 59 -30.85 -1.93 30.97
N THR A 60 -29.78 -2.62 30.61
CA THR A 60 -28.58 -1.98 30.06
C THR A 60 -28.93 -1.55 28.64
N VAL A 61 -29.18 -0.26 28.47
CA VAL A 61 -29.12 0.37 27.14
C VAL A 61 -27.68 0.17 26.65
N LEU A 62 -27.48 -0.80 25.75
CA LEU A 62 -26.28 -0.81 24.92
C LEU A 62 -26.35 0.47 24.09
N LEU A 63 -25.57 1.47 24.49
CA LEU A 63 -25.10 2.48 23.55
C LEU A 63 -24.24 1.72 22.54
N LEU A 64 -24.78 1.47 21.35
CA LEU A 64 -23.96 1.24 20.18
C LEU A 64 -23.12 2.51 20.02
N GLU A 65 -21.81 2.41 20.27
CA GLU A 65 -20.89 3.43 19.81
C GLU A 65 -20.98 3.46 18.28
N PRO A 66 -21.28 4.60 17.64
CA PRO A 66 -21.16 4.67 16.19
C PRO A 66 -19.69 4.46 15.86
N ALA A 67 -19.40 3.45 15.03
CA ALA A 67 -18.10 3.33 14.39
C ALA A 67 -17.92 4.58 13.52
N VAL A 68 -17.22 5.58 14.05
CA VAL A 68 -16.82 6.77 13.30
C VAL A 68 -15.73 6.35 12.34
N GLY A 69 -16.11 6.05 11.10
CA GLY A 69 -15.19 6.13 9.97
C GLY A 69 -14.82 7.61 9.71
N PRO A 70 -13.56 7.92 9.33
CA PRO A 70 -13.15 9.30 9.12
C PRO A 70 -13.91 9.94 7.95
N ALA A 71 -14.47 11.12 8.21
CA ALA A 71 -15.29 11.86 7.26
C ALA A 71 -14.43 12.59 6.21
N ALA A 72 -14.59 12.20 4.94
CA ALA A 72 -14.42 13.06 3.77
C ALA A 72 -15.67 12.90 2.90
N GLY A 73 -16.65 13.80 3.05
CA GLY A 73 -17.90 13.77 2.28
C GLY A 73 -18.67 12.46 2.34
N ALA A 74 -18.80 11.88 3.55
CA ALA A 74 -19.49 10.63 3.93
C ALA A 74 -19.11 9.32 3.20
N ASP A 75 -19.00 9.33 1.87
CA ASP A 75 -18.86 8.13 1.04
C ASP A 75 -17.58 8.12 0.18
N GLY A 76 -16.73 9.17 0.26
CA GLY A 76 -15.48 9.26 -0.53
C GLY A 76 -15.67 9.55 -2.03
N ILE A 77 -16.91 9.78 -2.47
CA ILE A 77 -17.29 9.99 -3.89
C ILE A 77 -17.20 11.47 -4.32
N GLY A 78 -17.17 12.41 -3.37
CA GLY A 78 -17.10 13.84 -3.68
C GLY A 78 -15.88 14.21 -4.52
N GLY A 79 -16.08 14.92 -5.63
CA GLY A 79 -15.00 15.36 -6.53
C GLY A 79 -14.54 14.33 -7.56
N LEU A 80 -15.06 13.10 -7.51
CA LEU A 80 -14.79 12.09 -8.54
C LEU A 80 -15.45 12.46 -9.87
N ASP A 81 -14.84 12.00 -10.96
CA ASP A 81 -15.47 11.95 -12.27
C ASP A 81 -16.80 11.19 -12.17
N PRO A 82 -17.90 11.70 -12.76
CA PRO A 82 -19.21 11.07 -12.62
C PRO A 82 -19.29 9.62 -13.10
N VAL A 83 -18.47 9.23 -14.09
CA VAL A 83 -18.42 7.84 -14.58
C VAL A 83 -17.77 6.95 -13.53
N LEU A 84 -16.65 7.38 -12.94
CA LEU A 84 -16.01 6.64 -11.86
C LEU A 84 -16.91 6.54 -10.62
N ALA A 85 -17.53 7.65 -10.22
CA ALA A 85 -18.47 7.68 -9.11
C ALA A 85 -19.58 6.63 -9.29
N GLY A 86 -20.25 6.64 -10.45
CA GLY A 86 -21.31 5.69 -10.75
C GLY A 86 -20.84 4.24 -10.81
N ALA A 87 -19.69 3.98 -11.44
CA ALA A 87 -19.11 2.65 -11.52
C ALA A 87 -18.78 2.09 -10.12
N TYR A 88 -18.12 2.90 -9.28
CA TYR A 88 -17.76 2.51 -7.93
C TYR A 88 -18.99 2.25 -7.06
N THR A 89 -19.98 3.14 -7.06
CA THR A 89 -21.21 2.95 -6.28
C THR A 89 -21.91 1.63 -6.61
N LEU A 90 -22.00 1.27 -7.90
CA LEU A 90 -22.63 0.00 -8.30
C LEU A 90 -21.80 -1.22 -7.88
N ALA A 91 -20.48 -1.15 -8.00
CA ALA A 91 -19.58 -2.21 -7.57
C ALA A 91 -19.62 -2.42 -6.05
N GLU A 92 -19.60 -1.33 -5.28
CA GLU A 92 -19.68 -1.34 -3.82
C GLU A 92 -20.99 -1.94 -3.32
N GLN A 93 -22.14 -1.53 -3.90
CA GLN A 93 -23.44 -2.11 -3.55
C GLN A 93 -23.49 -3.62 -3.80
N GLN A 94 -22.91 -4.09 -4.91
CA GLN A 94 -22.84 -5.52 -5.20
C GLN A 94 -21.91 -6.26 -4.22
N ALA A 95 -20.74 -5.69 -3.91
CA ALA A 95 -19.82 -6.26 -2.92
C ALA A 95 -20.50 -6.42 -1.56
N HIS A 96 -21.21 -5.38 -1.10
CA HIS A 96 -21.93 -5.41 0.18
C HIS A 96 -23.09 -6.41 0.17
N ALA A 97 -23.80 -6.56 -0.95
CA ALA A 97 -24.84 -7.57 -1.11
C ALA A 97 -24.29 -9.01 -1.02
N GLU A 98 -23.01 -9.20 -1.38
CA GLU A 98 -22.27 -10.46 -1.24
C GLU A 98 -21.60 -10.62 0.15
N GLY A 99 -21.76 -9.63 1.04
CA GLY A 99 -21.16 -9.63 2.37
C GLY A 99 -19.67 -9.25 2.40
N VAL A 100 -19.15 -8.67 1.31
CA VAL A 100 -17.76 -8.23 1.19
C VAL A 100 -17.65 -6.76 1.63
N PRO A 101 -16.82 -6.42 2.63
CA PRO A 101 -16.57 -5.04 2.99
C PRO A 101 -15.77 -4.34 1.88
N LEU A 102 -16.21 -3.14 1.47
CA LEU A 102 -15.54 -2.29 0.50
C LEU A 102 -15.88 -0.82 0.80
N TRP A 103 -14.88 0.05 0.86
CA TRP A 103 -15.03 1.50 1.00
C TRP A 103 -13.86 2.24 0.36
N ILE A 104 -14.06 3.52 0.04
CA ILE A 104 -13.00 4.42 -0.43
C ILE A 104 -12.15 4.86 0.76
N ASN A 105 -10.84 4.62 0.71
CA ASN A 105 -9.86 5.19 1.63
C ASN A 105 -9.34 6.55 1.13
N SER A 106 -9.19 6.72 -0.19
CA SER A 106 -8.83 7.99 -0.81
C SER A 106 -9.50 8.15 -2.18
N GLY A 107 -10.24 9.23 -2.40
CA GLY A 107 -10.91 9.54 -3.67
C GLY A 107 -10.24 10.73 -4.35
N TYR A 108 -11.02 11.72 -4.77
CA TYR A 108 -10.48 12.97 -5.30
C TYR A 108 -9.55 13.66 -4.30
N ARG A 109 -8.47 14.25 -4.80
CA ARG A 109 -7.54 15.09 -4.04
C ARG A 109 -7.44 16.45 -4.71
N THR A 110 -7.40 17.51 -3.92
CA THR A 110 -7.03 18.83 -4.45
C THR A 110 -5.56 18.84 -4.89
N PRO A 111 -5.17 19.74 -5.82
CA PRO A 111 -3.76 19.88 -6.20
C PRO A 111 -2.83 20.16 -5.00
N ALA A 112 -3.29 20.93 -4.02
CA ALA A 112 -2.50 21.25 -2.83
C ALA A 112 -2.29 20.04 -1.90
N GLU A 113 -3.31 19.20 -1.71
CA GLU A 113 -3.17 17.95 -0.95
C GLU A 113 -2.21 16.98 -1.67
N GLN A 114 -2.30 16.90 -3.00
CA GLN A 114 -1.41 16.06 -3.78
C GLN A 114 0.04 16.59 -3.76
N GLU A 115 0.25 17.90 -3.76
CA GLU A 115 1.59 18.49 -3.66
C GLU A 115 2.25 18.13 -2.33
N GLN A 116 1.50 18.20 -1.22
CA GLN A 116 2.04 17.79 0.07
C GLN A 116 2.44 16.30 0.07
N LEU A 117 1.60 15.41 -0.48
CA LEU A 117 1.94 13.98 -0.60
C LEU A 117 3.18 13.77 -1.47
N TRP A 118 3.32 14.55 -2.53
CA TRP A 118 4.45 14.48 -3.44
C TRP A 118 5.76 14.90 -2.75
N GLU A 119 5.75 16.01 -2.02
CA GLU A 119 6.89 16.46 -1.21
C GLU A 119 7.26 15.43 -0.14
N ASP A 120 6.28 14.89 0.58
CA ASP A 120 6.47 13.84 1.58
C ASP A 120 7.04 12.56 0.97
N GLY A 121 6.57 12.21 -0.24
CA GLY A 121 7.09 11.11 -1.04
C GLY A 121 8.56 11.32 -1.40
N ILE A 122 8.94 12.52 -1.86
CA ILE A 122 10.34 12.85 -2.15
C ILE A 122 11.19 12.74 -0.89
N ALA A 123 10.72 13.26 0.24
CA ALA A 123 11.43 13.17 1.51
C ALA A 123 11.61 11.71 1.97
N THR A 124 10.61 10.86 1.75
CA THR A 124 10.61 9.45 2.14
C THR A 124 11.50 8.59 1.24
N TYR A 125 11.41 8.78 -0.08
CA TYR A 125 12.08 7.92 -1.07
C TYR A 125 13.41 8.51 -1.59
N GLY A 126 13.74 9.73 -1.18
CA GLY A 126 15.03 10.38 -1.39
C GLY A 126 15.21 11.06 -2.74
N SER A 127 14.34 10.83 -3.72
CA SER A 127 14.37 11.52 -5.00
C SER A 127 13.01 11.52 -5.69
N PRO A 128 12.75 12.48 -6.60
CA PRO A 128 11.56 12.47 -7.44
C PRO A 128 11.38 11.14 -8.20
N GLY A 129 12.44 10.61 -8.81
CA GLY A 129 12.37 9.35 -9.56
C GLY A 129 11.96 8.15 -8.69
N ALA A 130 12.45 8.07 -7.46
CA ALA A 130 12.07 7.01 -6.54
C ALA A 130 10.65 7.20 -5.97
N ALA A 131 10.23 8.46 -5.73
CA ALA A 131 8.90 8.78 -5.22
C ALA A 131 7.78 8.51 -6.23
N ARG A 132 8.02 8.76 -7.52
CA ARG A 132 7.04 8.56 -8.61
C ARG A 132 6.45 7.17 -8.70
N ARG A 133 7.17 6.18 -8.18
CA ARG A 133 6.71 4.78 -8.10
C ARG A 133 5.50 4.59 -7.17
N TRP A 134 5.21 5.58 -6.33
CA TRP A 134 4.16 5.50 -5.29
C TRP A 134 3.29 6.76 -5.23
N VAL A 135 3.86 7.92 -5.52
CA VAL A 135 3.17 9.20 -5.43
C VAL A 135 3.58 10.07 -6.60
N LEU A 136 2.60 10.57 -7.34
CA LEU A 136 2.82 11.44 -8.50
C LEU A 136 2.73 12.92 -8.12
N PRO A 137 3.41 13.82 -8.86
CA PRO A 137 3.18 15.25 -8.73
C PRO A 137 1.73 15.63 -9.10
N PRO A 138 1.23 16.81 -8.68
CA PRO A 138 -0.17 17.20 -8.85
C PRO A 138 -0.67 17.22 -10.29
N GLU A 139 0.17 17.67 -11.23
CA GLU A 139 -0.17 17.77 -12.67
C GLU A 139 -0.40 16.40 -13.30
N GLU A 140 0.07 15.36 -12.63
CA GLU A 140 0.07 14.01 -13.10
C GLU A 140 -1.02 13.20 -12.41
N SER A 141 -1.15 13.26 -11.08
CA SER A 141 -2.05 12.41 -10.30
C SER A 141 -3.47 12.28 -10.85
N THR A 142 -3.94 11.04 -11.02
CA THR A 142 -5.31 10.74 -11.43
C THR A 142 -6.33 10.99 -10.33
N HIS A 143 -5.91 11.02 -9.06
CA HIS A 143 -6.75 11.50 -7.95
C HIS A 143 -7.09 12.99 -8.09
N VAL A 144 -6.15 13.81 -8.57
CA VAL A 144 -6.39 15.24 -8.83
C VAL A 144 -7.38 15.45 -9.97
N GLN A 145 -7.43 14.51 -10.90
CA GLN A 145 -8.39 14.50 -12.01
C GLN A 145 -9.75 13.89 -11.61
N GLY A 146 -9.90 13.41 -10.36
CA GLY A 146 -11.09 12.68 -9.91
C GLY A 146 -11.28 11.32 -10.58
N ARG A 147 -10.22 10.77 -11.19
CA ARG A 147 -10.27 9.57 -12.03
C ARG A 147 -9.73 8.30 -11.36
N ALA A 148 -9.37 8.38 -10.09
CA ALA A 148 -8.88 7.24 -9.32
C ALA A 148 -9.52 7.16 -7.94
N VAL A 149 -9.60 5.94 -7.43
CA VAL A 149 -9.95 5.63 -6.04
C VAL A 149 -8.94 4.64 -5.46
N ASP A 150 -8.53 4.92 -4.23
CA ASP A 150 -7.82 3.98 -3.37
C ASP A 150 -8.84 3.35 -2.42
N VAL A 151 -9.00 2.03 -2.50
CA VAL A 151 -10.05 1.30 -1.77
C VAL A 151 -9.48 0.46 -0.62
N ALA A 152 -10.33 0.19 0.35
CA ALA A 152 -10.06 -0.66 1.50
C ALA A 152 -11.31 -1.47 1.88
N PRO A 153 -11.18 -2.54 2.68
CA PRO A 153 -9.94 -3.20 3.06
C PRO A 153 -9.37 -4.01 1.88
N GLN A 154 -8.22 -4.65 2.06
CA GLN A 154 -7.61 -5.47 1.01
C GLN A 154 -8.52 -6.61 0.52
N GLU A 155 -9.40 -7.13 1.37
CA GLU A 155 -10.44 -8.09 0.97
C GLU A 155 -11.38 -7.50 -0.10
N GLY A 156 -11.87 -6.27 0.10
CA GLY A 156 -12.71 -5.55 -0.87
C GLY A 156 -11.95 -5.21 -2.14
N ALA A 157 -10.68 -4.79 -2.02
CA ALA A 157 -9.82 -4.55 -3.17
C ALA A 157 -9.63 -5.81 -4.03
N ASN A 158 -9.38 -6.97 -3.41
CA ASN A 158 -9.27 -8.24 -4.12
C ASN A 158 -10.58 -8.63 -4.83
N TRP A 159 -11.73 -8.38 -4.18
CA TRP A 159 -13.03 -8.59 -4.81
C TRP A 159 -13.21 -7.64 -6.02
N LEU A 160 -12.80 -6.39 -5.90
CA LEU A 160 -12.89 -5.42 -6.98
C LEU A 160 -11.92 -5.72 -8.13
N GLU A 161 -10.74 -6.28 -7.85
CA GLU A 161 -9.83 -6.77 -8.89
C GLU A 161 -10.46 -7.92 -9.69
N ALA A 162 -11.15 -8.84 -9.01
CA ALA A 162 -11.79 -9.99 -9.65
C ALA A 162 -13.09 -9.65 -10.39
N ASN A 163 -13.84 -8.64 -9.94
CA ASN A 163 -15.22 -8.37 -10.41
C ASN A 163 -15.42 -6.97 -11.00
N GLY A 164 -14.51 -6.03 -10.74
CA GLY A 164 -14.68 -4.61 -11.04
C GLY A 164 -14.85 -4.31 -12.52
N ASN A 165 -14.28 -5.16 -13.39
CA ASN A 165 -14.37 -5.00 -14.83
C ASN A 165 -15.83 -5.01 -15.33
N ARG A 166 -16.77 -5.62 -14.58
CA ARG A 166 -18.22 -5.57 -14.85
C ARG A 166 -18.77 -4.15 -14.92
N TRP A 167 -18.12 -3.20 -14.25
CA TRP A 167 -18.41 -1.76 -14.27
C TRP A 167 -17.29 -0.91 -14.90
N GLY A 168 -16.29 -1.55 -15.52
CA GLY A 168 -15.14 -0.88 -16.13
C GLY A 168 -14.01 -0.55 -15.16
N LEU A 169 -14.14 -0.91 -13.88
CA LEU A 169 -13.13 -0.66 -12.84
C LEU A 169 -12.01 -1.69 -12.93
N CYS A 170 -10.77 -1.21 -12.99
CA CYS A 170 -9.60 -2.05 -13.06
C CYS A 170 -8.53 -1.54 -12.10
N ARG A 171 -7.84 -2.48 -11.47
CA ARG A 171 -6.59 -2.19 -10.78
C ARG A 171 -5.55 -1.75 -11.80
N THR A 172 -4.88 -0.62 -11.53
CA THR A 172 -3.98 -0.01 -12.54
C THR A 172 -2.53 -0.41 -12.34
N TYR A 173 -2.06 -0.54 -11.09
CA TYR A 173 -0.65 -0.77 -10.77
C TYR A 173 -0.39 -2.08 -10.00
N GLU A 174 0.68 -2.79 -10.37
CA GLU A 174 1.08 -4.05 -9.74
C GLU A 174 1.55 -3.88 -8.28
N ASN A 175 2.15 -2.74 -7.94
CA ASN A 175 2.61 -2.42 -6.58
C ASN A 175 1.53 -1.80 -5.68
N GLU A 176 0.38 -1.41 -6.23
CA GLU A 176 -0.70 -0.74 -5.49
C GLU A 176 -1.99 -1.57 -5.57
N TRP A 177 -2.18 -2.47 -4.59
CA TRP A 177 -3.38 -3.32 -4.53
C TRP A 177 -4.68 -2.54 -4.30
N TRP A 178 -4.55 -1.30 -3.83
CA TRP A 178 -5.66 -0.44 -3.47
C TRP A 178 -6.13 0.48 -4.60
N HIS A 179 -5.34 0.71 -5.67
CA HIS A 179 -5.61 1.76 -6.67
C HIS A 179 -6.42 1.26 -7.87
N PHE A 180 -7.59 1.86 -8.09
CA PHE A 180 -8.51 1.52 -9.18
C PHE A 180 -8.92 2.74 -10.01
N GLU A 181 -9.06 2.53 -11.32
CA GLU A 181 -9.56 3.51 -12.29
C GLU A 181 -10.61 2.87 -13.22
N VAL A 182 -11.41 3.69 -13.90
CA VAL A 182 -12.20 3.23 -15.06
C VAL A 182 -11.24 3.10 -16.25
N ALA A 183 -10.80 1.87 -16.54
CA ALA A 183 -9.77 1.59 -17.55
C ALA A 183 -10.27 0.74 -18.73
N THR A 184 -11.52 0.28 -18.68
CA THR A 184 -12.11 -0.54 -19.74
C THR A 184 -13.62 -0.30 -19.85
N ALA A 185 -14.23 -0.74 -20.96
CA ALA A 185 -15.67 -0.71 -21.10
C ALA A 185 -16.32 -1.73 -20.13
N PRO A 186 -17.50 -1.47 -19.55
CA PRO A 186 -18.18 -2.42 -18.68
C PRO A 186 -18.28 -3.83 -19.29
N GLY A 187 -17.77 -4.83 -18.57
CA GLY A 187 -17.74 -6.24 -18.97
C GLY A 187 -16.56 -6.64 -19.87
N ALA A 188 -15.78 -5.68 -20.39
CA ALA A 188 -14.56 -5.99 -21.13
C ALA A 188 -13.42 -6.40 -20.19
N PRO A 189 -12.39 -7.12 -20.67
CA PRO A 189 -11.21 -7.42 -19.87
C PRO A 189 -10.49 -6.15 -19.43
N CYS A 190 -9.88 -6.18 -18.25
CA CYS A 190 -8.95 -5.13 -17.83
C CYS A 190 -7.66 -5.17 -18.68
N PRO A 191 -7.05 -4.01 -18.94
CA PRO A 191 -5.72 -3.97 -19.54
C PRO A 191 -4.67 -4.60 -18.61
N ALA A 192 -3.48 -4.86 -19.15
CA ALA A 192 -2.35 -5.25 -18.31
C ALA A 192 -2.03 -4.13 -17.31
N MET A 193 -1.77 -4.50 -16.06
CA MET A 193 -1.33 -3.56 -15.03
C MET A 193 0.05 -3.00 -15.40
N LEU A 194 0.28 -1.75 -15.02
CA LEU A 194 1.60 -1.13 -15.06
C LEU A 194 2.41 -1.57 -13.82
N PRO A 195 3.74 -1.71 -13.90
CA PRO A 195 4.54 -2.13 -12.74
C PRO A 195 4.38 -1.19 -11.54
N ASP A 196 4.41 0.12 -11.79
CA ASP A 196 4.11 1.14 -10.79
C ASP A 196 3.62 2.48 -11.39
N ALA A 197 3.24 3.42 -10.53
CA ALA A 197 2.73 4.74 -10.94
C ALA A 197 3.73 5.54 -11.78
N GLY A 198 5.03 5.23 -11.73
CA GLY A 198 6.05 5.88 -12.53
C GLY A 198 6.00 5.53 -14.02
N ASP A 199 5.35 4.42 -14.39
CA ASP A 199 5.30 3.87 -15.77
C ASP A 199 4.10 4.33 -16.61
N ARG A 200 3.38 5.33 -16.13
CA ARG A 200 2.18 5.89 -16.78
C ARG A 200 2.50 6.84 -17.95
#